data_AF-A0A426JYY5-F1
#
_entry.id   AF-A0A426JYY5-F1
#
_cell.length_a   1.000
_cell.length_b   1.000
_cell.length_c   1.000
_cell.angle_alpha   90.00
_cell.angle_beta   90.00
_cell.angle_gamma   90.00
#
_symmetry.space_group_name_H-M   'P 1'
#
loop_
_entity.id
_entity.type
_entity.pdbx_description
1 polymer ?
#
loop_
_entity_poly.entity_id
_entity_poly.type
_entity_poly.pdbx_seq_one_letter_code
_entity_poly.pdbx_strand_id
1 'polypeptide(L)' 'MTTRNVRFVGGPLDGRVQDLRDHEAVAGRLLKHIHLHDGPKIETQYELHYTPENGWVYFLCGTQP' A
#
# COMPACT_ATOMS: atom_id res chain seq x y z
N MET A 1 9.81 -18.49 3.93
CA MET A 1 9.88 -17.20 3.21
C MET A 1 9.58 -16.13 4.24
N THR A 2 10.43 -15.11 4.37
CA THR A 2 10.22 -14.03 5.33
C THR A 2 9.15 -13.08 4.79
N THR A 3 8.19 -12.71 5.63
CA THR A 3 7.19 -11.66 5.34
C THR A 3 7.41 -10.50 6.30
N ARG A 4 7.07 -9.30 5.85
CA ARG A 4 7.16 -8.05 6.60
C ARG A 4 5.77 -7.43 6.67
N ASN A 5 5.40 -6.82 7.79
CA ASN A 5 4.15 -6.10 7.90
C ASN A 5 4.31 -4.71 7.27
N VAL A 6 3.43 -4.37 6.33
CA VAL A 6 3.34 -3.05 5.69
C VAL A 6 2.01 -2.40 6.03
N ARG A 7 2.03 -1.10 6.37
CA ARG A 7 0.83 -0.32 6.66
C ARG A 7 0.43 0.54 5.45
N PHE A 8 -0.86 0.81 5.32
CA PHE A 8 -1.40 1.78 4.36
C PHE A 8 -1.65 3.14 5.01
N VAL A 9 -1.31 4.21 4.30
CA VAL A 9 -1.53 5.61 4.69
C VAL A 9 -2.35 6.30 3.60
N GLY A 10 -3.49 6.86 3.98
CA GLY A 10 -4.43 7.55 3.10
C GLY A 10 -5.44 6.63 2.40
N GLY A 11 -6.54 7.24 1.95
CA GLY A 11 -7.57 6.56 1.14
C GLY A 11 -8.34 5.47 1.89
N PRO A 12 -9.02 4.56 1.16
CA PRO A 12 -9.92 3.54 1.74
C PRO A 12 -9.21 2.43 2.55
N LEU A 13 -7.90 2.25 2.36
CA LEU A 13 -7.12 1.26 3.12
C LEU A 13 -6.37 1.86 4.31
N ASP A 14 -6.51 3.16 4.59
CA ASP A 14 -5.78 3.82 5.67
C ASP A 14 -5.82 3.03 7.00
N GLY A 15 -4.65 2.89 7.62
CA GLY A 15 -4.49 2.20 8.88
C GLY A 15 -4.42 0.67 8.79
N ARG A 16 -4.82 0.06 7.65
CA ARG A 16 -4.71 -1.40 7.44
C ARG A 16 -3.26 -1.85 7.39
N VAL A 17 -3.04 -3.12 7.75
CA VAL A 17 -1.74 -3.79 7.69
C VAL A 17 -1.87 -5.04 6.79
N GLN A 18 -0.85 -5.29 5.98
CA GLN A 18 -0.76 -6.45 5.09
C GLN A 18 0.63 -7.09 5.19
N ASP A 19 0.72 -8.39 4.90
CA ASP A 19 2.01 -9.06 4.67
C ASP A 19 2.61 -8.70 3.31
N LEU A 20 3.86 -8.24 3.34
CA LEU A 20 4.68 -7.96 2.18
C LEU A 20 5.81 -8.99 2.11
N ARG A 21 5.90 -9.72 1.01
CA ARG A 21 7.00 -10.68 0.81
C ARG A 21 8.30 -9.92 0.51
N ASP A 22 9.44 -10.47 0.91
CA ASP A 22 10.74 -9.77 0.70
C ASP A 22 11.00 -9.38 -0.76
N HIS A 23 10.64 -10.22 -1.74
CA HIS A 23 10.83 -9.91 -3.17
C HIS A 23 9.88 -8.80 -3.69
N GLU A 24 8.85 -8.48 -2.92
CA GLU A 24 7.88 -7.42 -3.23
C GLU A 24 8.24 -6.08 -2.57
N ALA A 25 9.19 -6.07 -1.64
CA ALA A 25 9.63 -4.91 -0.90
C ALA A 25 10.58 -4.03 -1.73
N VAL A 26 10.03 -3.44 -2.80
CA VAL A 26 10.73 -2.59 -3.76
C VAL A 26 10.12 -1.19 -3.72
N ALA A 27 10.96 -0.18 -3.48
CA ALA A 27 10.52 1.22 -3.46
C ALA A 27 9.95 1.62 -4.83
N GLY A 28 8.85 2.38 -4.81
CA GLY A 28 8.11 2.77 -6.02
C GLY A 28 7.16 1.68 -6.55
N ARG A 29 7.05 0.52 -5.88
CA ARG A 29 6.07 -0.50 -6.26
C ARG A 29 4.65 0.07 -6.11
N LEU A 30 3.87 -0.03 -7.19
CA LEU A 30 2.46 0.34 -7.17
C LEU A 30 1.56 -0.85 -6.79
N LEU A 31 0.59 -0.58 -5.93
CA LEU A 31 -0.51 -1.48 -5.58
C LEU A 31 -1.83 -0.83 -6.00
N LYS A 32 -2.67 -1.58 -6.72
CA LYS A 32 -4.02 -1.15 -7.08
C LYS A 32 -5.03 -1.82 -6.17
N HIS A 33 -5.74 -1.03 -5.38
CA HIS A 33 -6.91 -1.48 -4.65
C HIS A 33 -8.15 -1.24 -5.52
N ILE A 34 -8.86 -2.32 -5.83
CA ILE A 34 -10.08 -2.28 -6.61
C ILE A 34 -11.24 -2.63 -5.69
N HIS A 35 -12.21 -1.73 -5.61
CA HIS A 35 -13.44 -1.93 -4.88
C HIS A 35 -14.59 -2.11 -5.88
N LEU A 36 -15.29 -3.25 -5.80
CA LEU A 36 -16.42 -3.62 -6.64
C LEU A 36 -17.64 -3.90 -5.77
N HIS A 37 -18.65 -3.03 -5.83
CA HIS A 37 -19.96 -3.26 -5.24
C HIS A 37 -21.02 -2.85 -6.26
N ASP A 38 -21.59 -3.82 -6.97
CA ASP A 38 -22.78 -3.73 -7.86
C ASP A 38 -22.96 -2.39 -8.64
N GLY A 39 -21.86 -1.74 -8.99
CA GLY A 39 -21.78 -0.30 -9.26
C GLY A 39 -20.44 0.05 -9.87
N PRO A 40 -20.13 1.34 -10.09
CA PRO A 40 -18.91 1.72 -10.79
C PRO A 40 -17.67 1.23 -10.03
N LYS A 41 -16.73 0.64 -10.79
CA LYS A 41 -15.45 0.18 -10.27
C LYS A 41 -14.68 1.38 -9.71
N ILE A 42 -14.34 1.32 -8.43
CA ILE A 42 -13.48 2.32 -7.79
C ILE A 42 -12.06 1.76 -7.71
N GLU A 43 -11.10 2.49 -8.27
CA GLU A 43 -9.68 2.13 -8.23
C GLU A 43 -8.92 3.15 -7.40
N THR A 44 -8.11 2.66 -6.47
CA THR A 44 -7.19 3.47 -5.67
C THR A 44 -5.79 2.93 -5.85
N GLN A 45 -4.81 3.80 -6.08
CA GLN A 45 -3.42 3.41 -6.23
C GLN A 45 -2.61 3.81 -5.01
N TYR A 46 -1.72 2.91 -4.59
CA TYR A 46 -0.77 3.12 -3.51
C TYR A 46 0.65 2.90 -4.03
N GLU A 47 1.60 3.68 -3.56
CA GLU A 47 3.03 3.51 -3.83
C GLU A 47 3.76 3.05 -2.56
N LEU A 48 4.65 2.07 -2.73
CA LEU A 48 5.45 1.54 -1.63
C LEU A 48 6.69 2.39 -1.39
N HIS A 49 6.83 2.91 -0.18
CA HIS A 49 8.02 3.66 0.27
C HIS A 49 8.64 3.00 1.49
N TYR A 50 9.96 3.15 1.64
CA TYR A 50 10.65 2.82 2.87
C TYR A 50 10.81 4.08 3.72
N THR A 51 10.42 3.98 4.98
CA THR A 51 10.55 5.03 5.98
C THR A 51 11.50 4.56 7.09
N PRO A 52 12.38 5.43 7.62
CA PRO A 52 13.28 5.05 8.72
C PRO A 52 12.54 4.65 10.00
N GLU A 53 11.38 5.26 10.27
CA GLU A 53 10.63 5.09 11.51
C GLU A 53 9.73 3.86 11.49
N ASN A 54 9.06 3.58 10.36
CA ASN A 54 8.03 2.54 10.26
C ASN A 54 8.41 1.40 9.30
N GLY A 55 9.58 1.46 8.66
CA GLY A 55 9.96 0.53 7.60
C GLY A 55 9.13 0.73 6.33
N TRP A 56 8.67 -0.35 5.72
CA TRP A 56 7.88 -0.30 4.49
C TRP A 56 6.44 0.18 4.74
N VAL A 57 5.99 1.15 3.95
CA VAL A 57 4.67 1.77 4.05
C VAL A 57 4.10 2.05 2.66
N TYR A 58 2.82 1.72 2.45
CA TYR A 58 2.07 2.07 1.25
C TYR A 58 1.39 3.43 1.43
N PHE A 59 1.78 4.42 0.63
CA PHE A 59 1.15 5.74 0.62
C PHE A 59 0.17 5.84 -0.55
N LEU A 60 -1.00 6.41 -0.34
CA LEU A 60 -1.93 6.72 -1.42
C LEU A 60 -1.22 7.62 -2.46
N CYS A 61 -1.27 7.25 -3.74
CA CYS A 61 -0.66 8.06 -4.79
C CYS A 61 -1.25 9.47 -4.81
N GLY A 62 -0.37 10.49 -4.84
CA GLY A 62 -0.76 11.90 -4.71
C GLY A 62 -0.69 12.44 -3.27
N THR A 63 -0.48 11.57 -2.29
CA THR A 63 -0.10 11.94 -0.93
C THR A 63 1.41 11.80 -0.82
N GLN A 64 2.09 12.88 -0.42
CA GLN A 64 3.53 12.86 -0.26
C GLN A 64 3.90 12.10 1.03
N PRO A 65 4.88 11.18 1.01
CA PRO A 65 5.38 10.51 2.20
C PRO A 65 6.02 11.47 3.21
#